data_AF-A0A815FD00-F1
#
_entry.id   AF-A0A815FD00-F1
#
_cell.length_a   1.000
_cell.length_b   1.000
_cell.length_c   1.000
_cell.angle_alpha   90.00
_cell.angle_beta   90.00
_cell.angle_gamma   90.00
#
_symmetry.space_group_name_H-M   'P 1'
#
loop_
_entity.id
_entity.type
_entity.pdbx_description
1 polymer ?
#
loop_
_entity_poly.entity_id
_entity_poly.type
_entity_poly.pdbx_seq_one_letter_code
_entity_poly.pdbx_strand_id
1 'polypeptide(L)'
;MANTDVLDILSDTIPSTSRGTANKDEIIREKKKGPKKSIRRPEGMKREVWSLIAQDDRESVPIVPTDTKSGGNSYARWIKHSAMKVRSWQWTPFTNSARGSNDTFILYHWQHKPNPDDPSQEYSFAKFNKHVDVPTYTDSEYEQYLQDKDWTRTETDVLFDLCRRFELKFLIIHDRWNNILYPDRSVEDLKERYYTICTALEYARTKRHTDKYNFDAAHERRRKEQLNKLLSRTKAEEEEELYLMNELKRIENERKERER
;
A
#
# COMPACT_ATOMS: atom_id res chain seq x y z
N MET A 1 29.20 12.53 5.19
CA MET A 1 28.98 12.63 3.74
C MET A 1 28.24 11.39 3.31
N ALA A 2 27.10 11.57 2.63
CA ALA A 2 26.21 10.61 1.96
C ALA A 2 25.89 9.29 2.69
N ASN A 3 24.66 9.18 3.19
CA ASN A 3 24.04 7.91 3.59
C ASN A 3 23.83 7.06 2.34
N THR A 4 24.51 5.93 2.25
CA THR A 4 24.22 4.89 1.25
C THR A 4 22.92 4.19 1.64
N ASP A 5 21.88 4.45 0.86
CA ASP A 5 20.53 3.91 1.04
C ASP A 5 20.43 2.52 0.40
N VAL A 6 19.51 1.68 0.91
CA VAL A 6 19.36 0.24 0.59
C VAL A 6 19.07 -0.04 -0.90
N LEU A 7 18.74 0.99 -1.67
CA LEU A 7 18.51 0.91 -3.12
C LEU A 7 19.76 0.60 -3.95
N ASP A 8 20.96 0.85 -3.41
CA ASP A 8 22.23 0.65 -4.15
C ASP A 8 22.67 -0.83 -4.21
N ILE A 9 22.04 -1.71 -3.43
CA ILE A 9 22.37 -3.14 -3.35
C ILE A 9 21.65 -3.98 -4.44
N LEU A 10 20.66 -3.40 -5.12
CA LEU A 10 19.79 -4.14 -6.05
C LEU A 10 19.99 -3.79 -7.55
N SER A 11 20.97 -2.95 -7.91
CA SER A 11 21.13 -2.46 -9.29
C SER A 11 22.00 -3.33 -10.21
N ASP A 12 22.65 -4.40 -9.73
CA ASP A 12 23.67 -5.10 -10.51
C ASP A 12 23.19 -6.19 -11.49
N THR A 13 21.90 -6.26 -11.82
CA THR A 13 21.41 -7.26 -12.79
C THR A 13 20.33 -6.74 -13.75
N ILE A 14 20.60 -5.68 -14.52
CA ILE A 14 19.84 -5.37 -15.75
C ILE A 14 20.79 -5.03 -16.90
N PRO A 15 20.72 -5.71 -18.08
CA PRO A 15 21.57 -5.37 -19.22
C PRO A 15 21.17 -4.02 -19.83
N SER A 16 22.17 -3.16 -20.02
CA SER A 16 22.06 -1.86 -20.67
C SER A 16 21.62 -2.00 -22.15
N THR A 17 20.50 -1.37 -22.52
CA THR A 17 20.19 -1.02 -23.92
C THR A 17 20.58 0.43 -24.18
N SER A 18 21.38 0.60 -25.24
CA SER A 18 22.04 1.82 -25.70
C SER A 18 21.16 3.07 -25.79
N ARG A 19 21.69 4.22 -25.36
CA ARG A 19 21.32 5.55 -25.90
C ARG A 19 22.58 6.35 -26.20
N GLY A 20 22.62 6.90 -27.41
CA GLY A 20 23.77 7.55 -28.02
C GLY A 20 24.25 8.84 -27.32
N THR A 21 25.53 9.12 -27.55
CA THR A 21 26.28 10.27 -27.08
C THR A 21 25.82 11.56 -27.79
N ALA A 22 25.41 12.58 -27.03
CA ALA A 22 25.23 13.94 -27.52
C ALA A 22 26.38 14.84 -27.01
N ASN A 23 26.97 15.61 -27.94
CA ASN A 23 28.18 16.40 -27.75
C ASN A 23 27.99 17.62 -26.81
N LYS A 24 29.08 17.94 -26.08
CA LYS A 24 29.16 18.92 -24.99
C LYS A 24 29.11 20.40 -25.46
N ASP A 25 29.14 20.65 -26.76
CA ASP A 25 29.34 22.01 -27.31
C ASP A 25 28.05 22.76 -27.68
N GLU A 26 26.86 22.15 -27.55
CA GLU A 26 25.57 22.84 -27.77
C GLU A 26 25.02 23.57 -26.52
N ILE A 27 25.62 23.37 -25.35
CA ILE A 27 25.10 23.88 -24.07
C ILE A 27 25.54 25.33 -23.78
N ILE A 28 26.50 25.88 -24.54
CA ILE A 28 27.03 27.24 -24.33
C ILE A 28 26.39 28.23 -25.33
N ARG A 29 25.10 28.54 -25.14
CA ARG A 29 24.50 29.79 -25.63
C ARG A 29 23.83 30.51 -24.47
N GLU A 30 24.58 31.41 -23.84
CA GLU A 30 24.08 32.33 -22.83
C GLU A 30 22.94 33.20 -23.39
N LYS A 31 21.71 32.95 -22.95
CA LYS A 31 20.60 33.89 -23.14
C LYS A 31 20.71 35.00 -22.09
N LYS A 32 21.04 36.21 -22.53
CA LYS A 32 21.00 37.46 -21.74
C LYS A 32 19.65 37.59 -21.00
N LYS A 33 19.67 37.64 -19.66
CA LYS A 33 18.49 37.94 -18.82
C LYS A 33 18.16 39.43 -18.90
N GLY A 34 16.94 39.76 -19.36
CA GLY A 34 16.38 41.11 -19.26
C GLY A 34 16.05 41.52 -17.81
N PRO A 35 15.71 42.80 -17.57
CA PRO A 35 15.56 43.35 -16.22
C PRO A 35 14.35 42.74 -15.50
N LYS A 36 14.54 42.28 -14.26
CA LYS A 36 13.46 41.75 -13.39
C LYS A 36 12.51 42.89 -13.02
N LYS A 37 11.25 42.81 -13.47
CA LYS A 37 10.17 43.69 -12.97
C LYS A 37 9.83 43.26 -11.54
N SER A 38 9.94 44.17 -10.57
CA SER A 38 9.49 43.90 -9.21
C SER A 38 7.95 43.83 -9.18
N ILE A 39 7.41 42.69 -8.74
CA ILE A 39 5.97 42.50 -8.60
C ILE A 39 5.50 43.32 -7.39
N ARG A 40 4.60 44.28 -7.63
CA ARG A 40 3.99 45.06 -6.56
C ARG A 40 2.86 44.26 -5.90
N ARG A 41 2.69 44.45 -4.59
CA ARG A 41 1.59 43.84 -3.82
C ARG A 41 0.23 44.25 -4.42
N PRO A 42 -0.65 43.30 -4.77
CA PRO A 42 -2.00 43.60 -5.25
C PRO A 42 -2.83 44.36 -4.21
N GLU A 43 -3.66 45.30 -4.68
CA GLU A 43 -4.55 46.10 -3.84
C GLU A 43 -5.62 45.20 -3.16
N GLY A 44 -5.78 45.33 -1.84
CA GLY A 44 -6.65 44.47 -1.03
C GLY A 44 -5.98 43.28 -0.32
N MET A 45 -4.73 42.96 -0.65
CA MET A 45 -3.96 41.91 0.05
C MET A 45 -3.32 42.46 1.33
N LYS A 46 -3.57 41.82 2.48
CA LYS A 46 -2.91 42.17 3.75
C LYS A 46 -1.40 41.96 3.67
N ARG A 47 -0.65 42.80 4.40
CA ARG A 47 0.82 42.80 4.37
C ARG A 47 1.39 41.44 4.81
N GLU A 48 0.85 40.83 5.86
CA GLU A 48 1.33 39.53 6.33
C GLU A 48 1.19 38.41 5.28
N VAL A 49 0.06 38.37 4.57
CA VAL A 49 -0.20 37.35 3.54
C VAL A 49 0.72 37.54 2.33
N TRP A 50 0.97 38.80 1.95
CA TRP A 50 1.91 39.10 0.87
C TRP A 50 3.35 38.70 1.21
N SER A 51 3.79 38.92 2.46
CA SER A 51 5.13 38.53 2.91
C SER A 51 5.35 37.02 2.86
N LEU A 52 4.34 36.21 3.20
CA LEU A 52 4.39 34.75 3.11
C LEU A 52 4.53 34.25 1.67
N ILE A 53 3.79 34.84 0.72
CA ILE A 53 3.79 34.43 -0.69
C ILE A 53 5.07 34.87 -1.41
N ALA A 54 5.61 36.04 -1.08
CA ALA A 54 6.76 36.64 -1.77
C ALA A 54 8.12 36.21 -1.21
N GLN A 55 8.19 35.66 0.00
CA GLN A 55 9.45 35.16 0.58
C GLN A 55 9.81 33.76 0.10
N ASP A 56 8.82 33.00 -0.41
CA ASP A 56 9.01 31.62 -0.85
C ASP A 56 9.25 31.56 -2.37
N ASP A 57 10.39 32.09 -2.81
CA ASP A 57 10.94 31.85 -4.15
C ASP A 57 11.47 30.40 -4.30
N ARG A 58 11.40 29.60 -3.21
CA ARG A 58 11.69 28.17 -3.24
C ARG A 58 10.40 27.43 -3.49
N GLU A 59 10.30 26.90 -4.69
CA GLU A 59 9.56 25.67 -4.97
C GLU A 59 8.14 25.65 -4.38
N SER A 60 7.21 26.24 -5.15
CA SER A 60 5.78 26.17 -4.92
C SER A 60 5.41 24.83 -4.30
N VAL A 61 4.99 24.84 -3.03
CA VAL A 61 4.36 23.69 -2.38
C VAL A 61 3.36 23.10 -3.37
N PRO A 62 3.34 21.77 -3.61
CA PRO A 62 2.39 21.17 -4.54
C PRO A 62 0.98 21.28 -3.96
N ILE A 63 0.39 22.47 -4.08
CA ILE A 63 -1.03 22.68 -3.89
C ILE A 63 -1.65 21.99 -5.09
N VAL A 64 -2.38 20.91 -4.82
CA VAL A 64 -3.23 20.20 -5.79
C VAL A 64 -3.85 21.26 -6.71
N PRO A 65 -3.74 21.13 -8.05
CA PRO A 65 -4.23 22.16 -8.96
C PRO A 65 -5.70 22.39 -8.69
N THR A 66 -6.02 23.52 -8.06
CA THR A 66 -7.40 23.97 -8.02
C THR A 66 -7.67 24.48 -9.43
N ASP A 67 -8.55 23.79 -10.14
CA ASP A 67 -8.90 24.04 -11.54
C ASP A 67 -9.61 25.41 -11.67
N THR A 68 -8.87 26.51 -11.50
CA THR A 68 -9.34 27.87 -11.77
C THR A 68 -8.47 28.46 -12.86
N LYS A 69 -8.84 28.16 -14.10
CA LYS A 69 -8.29 28.77 -15.31
C LYS A 69 -8.71 30.25 -15.41
N SER A 70 -8.23 31.13 -14.54
CA SER A 70 -8.23 32.57 -14.82
C SER A 70 -7.46 33.35 -13.75
N GLY A 71 -6.46 34.11 -14.18
CA GLY A 71 -5.80 35.10 -13.35
C GLY A 71 -6.79 36.21 -12.94
N GLY A 72 -6.82 36.53 -11.65
CA GLY A 72 -7.61 37.63 -11.09
C GLY A 72 -8.88 37.21 -10.38
N ASN A 73 -8.90 37.38 -9.05
CA ASN A 73 -10.09 37.37 -8.18
C ASN A 73 -11.14 36.28 -8.46
N SER A 74 -10.70 35.05 -8.75
CA SER A 74 -11.60 33.89 -8.85
C SER A 74 -12.18 33.50 -7.50
N TYR A 75 -11.49 33.80 -6.38
CA TYR A 75 -11.93 33.41 -5.05
C TYR A 75 -13.27 34.02 -4.61
N ALA A 76 -13.63 35.19 -5.13
CA ALA A 76 -14.90 35.85 -4.83
C ALA A 76 -16.06 35.37 -5.73
N ARG A 77 -15.76 34.69 -6.85
CA ARG A 77 -16.78 34.34 -7.86
C ARG A 77 -17.40 32.96 -7.64
N TRP A 78 -16.69 32.04 -6.99
CA TRP A 78 -17.21 30.70 -6.64
C TRP A 78 -18.03 30.69 -5.34
N ILE A 79 -17.88 31.72 -4.50
CA ILE A 79 -18.65 31.88 -3.26
C ILE A 79 -19.94 32.65 -3.55
N LYS A 80 -20.82 32.08 -4.38
CA LYS A 80 -22.23 32.50 -4.46
C LYS A 80 -23.04 31.70 -3.44
N HIS A 81 -22.74 31.83 -2.14
CA HIS A 81 -23.50 31.18 -1.06
C HIS A 81 -25.00 31.55 -1.04
N SER A 82 -25.41 32.59 -1.76
CA SER A 82 -26.78 33.12 -1.70
C SER A 82 -27.78 32.46 -2.65
N ALA A 83 -27.34 31.70 -3.66
CA ALA A 83 -28.27 31.14 -4.66
C ALA A 83 -28.59 29.64 -4.45
N MET A 84 -27.82 28.95 -3.60
CA MET A 84 -28.05 27.55 -3.30
C MET A 84 -28.77 27.44 -1.96
N LYS A 85 -30.03 27.00 -1.99
CA LYS A 85 -30.77 26.67 -0.77
C LYS A 85 -29.99 25.59 -0.02
N VAL A 86 -29.55 25.91 1.20
CA VAL A 86 -28.85 24.95 2.06
C VAL A 86 -29.75 23.74 2.26
N ARG A 87 -29.27 22.55 1.91
CA ARG A 87 -30.00 21.30 2.13
C ARG A 87 -30.05 21.03 3.63
N SER A 88 -31.24 21.09 4.21
CA SER A 88 -31.44 20.76 5.62
C SER A 88 -31.05 19.31 5.89
N TRP A 89 -30.38 19.08 7.01
CA TRP A 89 -30.07 17.74 7.52
C TRP A 89 -31.30 17.13 8.19
N GLN A 90 -31.42 15.81 8.12
CA GLN A 90 -32.38 15.03 8.89
C GLN A 90 -31.69 13.83 9.53
N TRP A 91 -32.08 13.53 10.77
CA TRP A 91 -31.68 12.32 11.45
C TRP A 91 -32.59 11.19 10.99
N THR A 92 -32.03 10.18 10.35
CA THR A 92 -32.82 9.14 9.69
C THR A 92 -32.36 7.75 10.05
N PRO A 93 -33.32 6.82 10.26
CA PRO A 93 -33.01 5.42 10.38
C PRO A 93 -32.52 4.85 9.04
N PHE A 94 -31.58 3.93 9.08
CA PHE A 94 -31.13 3.15 7.94
C PHE A 94 -30.80 1.73 8.38
N THR A 95 -30.95 0.79 7.46
CA THR A 95 -30.50 -0.60 7.61
C THR A 95 -29.24 -0.80 6.80
N ASN A 96 -28.26 -1.51 7.37
CA ASN A 96 -27.02 -1.82 6.68
C ASN A 96 -27.12 -3.19 6.02
N SER A 97 -27.35 -3.24 4.70
CA SER A 97 -27.41 -4.50 3.93
C SER A 97 -26.12 -5.32 4.03
N ALA A 98 -24.97 -4.69 4.34
CA ALA A 98 -23.69 -5.36 4.55
C ALA A 98 -23.65 -6.29 5.77
N ARG A 99 -24.57 -6.15 6.74
CA ARG A 99 -24.62 -7.01 7.94
C ARG A 99 -25.31 -8.36 7.69
N GLY A 100 -25.75 -8.61 6.46
CA GLY A 100 -26.49 -9.82 6.06
C GLY A 100 -28.01 -9.62 6.14
N SER A 101 -28.76 -10.42 5.39
CA SER A 101 -30.22 -10.31 5.25
C SER A 101 -31.01 -10.59 6.54
N ASN A 102 -30.36 -11.19 7.54
CA ASN A 102 -31.01 -11.65 8.76
C ASN A 102 -30.86 -10.67 9.93
N ASP A 103 -30.12 -9.58 9.76
CA ASP A 103 -29.94 -8.55 10.79
C ASP A 103 -31.02 -7.46 10.65
N THR A 104 -31.85 -7.31 11.68
CA THR A 104 -32.90 -6.28 11.76
C THR A 104 -32.41 -5.00 12.46
N PHE A 105 -31.11 -4.89 12.72
CA PHE A 105 -30.55 -3.76 13.44
C PHE A 105 -30.63 -2.44 12.64
N ILE A 106 -31.37 -1.49 13.20
CA ILE A 106 -31.58 -0.16 12.63
C ILE A 106 -30.58 0.80 13.27
N LEU A 107 -29.75 1.41 12.43
CA LEU A 107 -28.84 2.49 12.82
C LEU A 107 -29.40 3.84 12.37
N TYR A 108 -28.83 4.92 12.88
CA TYR A 108 -29.21 6.26 12.48
C TYR A 108 -28.00 7.06 12.01
N HIS A 109 -28.19 7.89 10.99
CA HIS A 109 -27.17 8.84 10.54
C HIS A 109 -27.82 10.16 10.10
N TRP A 110 -27.01 11.21 10.07
CA TRP A 110 -27.39 12.49 9.47
C TRP A 110 -27.27 12.39 7.96
N GLN A 111 -28.38 12.55 7.24
CA GLN A 111 -28.37 12.72 5.79
C GLN A 111 -29.05 14.03 5.39
N HIS A 112 -28.67 14.54 4.23
CA HIS A 112 -29.46 15.60 3.60
C HIS A 112 -30.86 15.08 3.29
N LYS A 113 -31.89 15.93 3.43
CA LYS A 113 -33.25 15.53 3.03
C LYS A 113 -33.23 15.02 1.58
N PRO A 114 -33.67 13.78 1.32
CA PRO A 114 -33.70 13.22 -0.03
C PRO A 114 -34.67 14.05 -0.87
N ASN A 115 -34.35 14.16 -2.16
CA ASN A 115 -35.32 14.72 -3.10
C ASN A 115 -36.50 13.74 -3.24
N PRO A 116 -37.74 14.23 -3.44
CA PRO A 116 -38.92 13.37 -3.62
C PRO A 116 -38.78 12.35 -4.76
N ASP A 117 -37.91 12.63 -5.73
CA ASP A 117 -37.70 11.81 -6.93
C ASP A 117 -36.67 10.68 -6.75
N ASP A 118 -35.99 10.58 -5.60
CA ASP A 118 -34.96 9.55 -5.35
C ASP A 118 -35.35 8.71 -4.11
N PRO A 119 -36.19 7.68 -4.29
CA PRO A 119 -36.65 6.86 -3.19
C PRO A 119 -35.55 5.89 -2.75
N SER A 120 -35.18 5.99 -1.48
CA SER A 120 -34.42 4.99 -0.70
C SER A 120 -33.24 4.35 -1.42
N GLN A 121 -32.12 5.06 -1.46
CA GLN A 121 -30.86 4.47 -1.88
C GLN A 121 -30.36 3.51 -0.79
N GLU A 122 -29.96 2.30 -1.20
CA GLU A 122 -29.23 1.36 -0.35
C GLU A 122 -28.09 2.08 0.37
N TYR A 123 -27.82 1.69 1.63
CA TYR A 123 -26.81 2.35 2.44
C TYR A 123 -25.50 2.50 1.66
N SER A 124 -25.07 3.74 1.42
CA SER A 124 -24.04 4.03 0.41
C SER A 124 -22.71 3.34 0.66
N PHE A 125 -22.43 2.95 1.91
CA PHE A 125 -21.22 2.23 2.27
C PHE A 125 -21.32 0.71 2.17
N ALA A 126 -22.53 0.15 1.99
CA ALA A 126 -22.72 -1.29 1.85
C ALA A 126 -21.96 -1.85 0.63
N LYS A 127 -21.86 -1.07 -0.45
CA LYS A 127 -21.08 -1.40 -1.65
C LYS A 127 -19.58 -1.61 -1.39
N PHE A 128 -19.05 -1.12 -0.27
CA PHE A 128 -17.65 -1.30 0.11
C PHE A 128 -17.41 -2.57 0.94
N ASN A 129 -18.48 -3.27 1.35
CA ASN A 129 -18.38 -4.55 2.02
C ASN A 129 -18.03 -5.66 1.01
N LYS A 130 -16.76 -5.71 0.63
CA LYS A 130 -16.24 -6.70 -0.31
C LYS A 130 -15.71 -7.90 0.48
N HIS A 131 -16.27 -9.07 0.21
CA HIS A 131 -15.81 -10.34 0.78
C HIS A 131 -14.77 -10.99 -0.11
N VAL A 132 -13.83 -11.69 0.51
CA VAL A 132 -12.87 -12.52 -0.21
C VAL A 132 -13.55 -13.83 -0.60
N ASP A 133 -13.47 -14.18 -1.87
CA ASP A 133 -13.97 -15.47 -2.36
C ASP A 133 -12.93 -16.57 -2.10
N VAL A 134 -13.26 -17.48 -1.20
CA VAL A 134 -12.40 -18.60 -0.81
C VAL A 134 -12.86 -19.85 -1.57
N PRO A 135 -11.99 -20.47 -2.39
CA PRO A 135 -12.37 -21.65 -3.16
C PRO A 135 -12.87 -22.79 -2.28
N THR A 136 -13.96 -23.45 -2.69
CA THR A 136 -14.41 -24.71 -2.10
C THR A 136 -13.91 -25.87 -2.94
N TYR A 137 -13.62 -27.01 -2.33
CA TYR A 137 -13.22 -28.23 -3.04
C TYR A 137 -14.14 -29.41 -2.68
N THR A 138 -14.22 -30.39 -3.57
CA THR A 138 -14.93 -31.64 -3.33
C THR A 138 -14.01 -32.74 -2.81
N ASP A 139 -14.59 -33.79 -2.23
CA ASP A 139 -13.88 -34.99 -1.79
C ASP A 139 -13.01 -35.62 -2.89
N SER A 140 -13.52 -35.65 -4.13
CA SER A 140 -12.79 -36.18 -5.27
C SER A 140 -11.60 -35.30 -5.66
N GLU A 141 -11.76 -33.98 -5.59
CA GLU A 141 -10.65 -33.05 -5.87
C GLU A 141 -9.56 -33.18 -4.80
N TYR A 142 -9.95 -33.38 -3.53
CA TYR A 142 -9.02 -33.57 -2.43
C TYR A 142 -8.15 -34.81 -2.61
N GLU A 143 -8.78 -35.95 -2.88
CA GLU A 143 -8.10 -37.24 -3.02
C GLU A 143 -7.14 -37.27 -4.22
N GLN A 144 -7.48 -36.56 -5.31
CA GLN A 144 -6.68 -36.58 -6.53
C GLN A 144 -5.51 -35.60 -6.53
N TYR A 145 -5.70 -34.39 -5.96
CA TYR A 145 -4.77 -33.29 -6.16
C TYR A 145 -4.26 -32.63 -4.88
N LEU A 146 -4.92 -32.81 -3.73
CA LEU A 146 -4.65 -32.03 -2.52
C LEU A 146 -4.03 -32.86 -1.38
N GLN A 147 -3.74 -34.14 -1.62
CA GLN A 147 -3.07 -34.99 -0.65
C GLN A 147 -1.65 -34.51 -0.35
N ASP A 148 -1.28 -34.58 0.92
CA ASP A 148 0.02 -34.15 1.42
C ASP A 148 0.38 -35.01 2.64
N LYS A 149 1.68 -35.20 2.87
CA LYS A 149 2.20 -36.06 3.94
C LYS A 149 2.08 -35.40 5.30
N ASP A 150 2.23 -34.07 5.33
CA ASP A 150 2.25 -33.32 6.58
C ASP A 150 0.87 -32.80 6.97
N TRP A 151 -0.13 -32.90 6.10
CA TRP A 151 -1.46 -32.32 6.30
C TRP A 151 -2.56 -33.36 6.18
N THR A 152 -3.45 -33.37 7.18
CA THR A 152 -4.67 -34.17 7.14
C THR A 152 -5.80 -33.42 6.44
N ARG A 153 -6.80 -34.18 5.98
CA ARG A 153 -8.01 -33.62 5.37
C ARG A 153 -8.78 -32.75 6.37
N THR A 154 -8.95 -33.24 7.58
CA THR A 154 -9.65 -32.53 8.66
C THR A 154 -8.99 -31.20 9.00
N GLU A 155 -7.65 -31.15 9.06
CA GLU A 155 -6.90 -29.90 9.24
C GLU A 155 -7.13 -28.94 8.08
N THR A 156 -7.11 -29.44 6.85
CA THR A 156 -7.32 -28.63 5.65
C THR A 156 -8.75 -28.07 5.60
N ASP A 157 -9.75 -28.86 6.01
CA ASP A 157 -11.14 -28.43 6.09
C ASP A 157 -11.32 -27.31 7.13
N VAL A 158 -10.71 -27.46 8.30
CA VAL A 158 -10.72 -26.45 9.37
C VAL A 158 -10.01 -25.18 8.92
N LEU A 159 -8.85 -25.28 8.26
CA LEU A 159 -8.14 -24.13 7.71
C LEU A 159 -9.04 -23.35 6.75
N PHE A 160 -9.73 -24.02 5.83
CA PHE A 160 -10.61 -23.39 4.87
C PHE A 160 -11.87 -22.78 5.53
N ASP A 161 -12.40 -23.40 6.60
CA ASP A 161 -13.47 -22.80 7.41
C ASP A 161 -13.02 -21.50 8.07
N LEU A 162 -11.85 -21.50 8.71
CA LEU A 162 -11.27 -20.30 9.32
C LEU A 162 -10.98 -19.23 8.27
N CYS A 163 -10.47 -19.60 7.10
CA CYS A 163 -10.24 -18.70 5.96
C CYS A 163 -11.52 -17.98 5.53
N ARG A 164 -12.66 -18.69 5.44
CA ARG A 164 -13.96 -18.10 5.11
C ARG A 164 -14.47 -17.17 6.21
N ARG A 165 -14.37 -17.60 7.47
CA ARG A 165 -14.88 -16.85 8.62
C ARG A 165 -14.09 -15.58 8.92
N PHE A 166 -12.79 -15.60 8.67
CA PHE A 166 -11.88 -14.49 8.98
C PHE A 166 -11.31 -13.79 7.73
N GLU A 167 -11.88 -14.04 6.55
CA GLU A 167 -11.53 -13.34 5.30
C GLU A 167 -10.02 -13.36 4.99
N LEU A 168 -9.36 -14.52 5.14
CA LEU A 168 -7.91 -14.71 4.95
C LEU A 168 -7.00 -13.85 5.84
N LYS A 169 -7.49 -13.35 6.98
CA LYS A 169 -6.66 -12.67 7.98
C LYS A 169 -5.82 -13.71 8.75
N PHE A 170 -4.73 -14.16 8.14
CA PHE A 170 -3.90 -15.27 8.63
C PHE A 170 -3.39 -15.11 10.07
N LEU A 171 -3.16 -13.88 10.56
CA LEU A 171 -2.78 -13.65 11.96
C LEU A 171 -3.91 -14.06 12.93
N ILE A 172 -5.16 -13.76 12.58
CA ILE A 172 -6.34 -14.15 13.36
C ILE A 172 -6.57 -15.66 13.21
N ILE A 173 -6.40 -16.19 12.01
CA ILE A 173 -6.56 -17.62 11.75
C ILE A 173 -5.56 -18.43 12.59
N HIS A 174 -4.31 -17.99 12.66
CA HIS A 174 -3.28 -18.59 13.50
C HIS A 174 -3.61 -18.49 15.00
N ASP A 175 -4.06 -17.33 15.48
CA ASP A 175 -4.51 -17.17 16.88
C ASP A 175 -5.68 -18.10 17.24
N ARG A 176 -6.58 -18.33 16.29
CA ARG A 176 -7.76 -19.19 16.45
C ARG A 176 -7.48 -20.66 16.08
N TRP A 177 -6.25 -20.99 15.72
CA TRP A 177 -5.85 -22.36 15.41
C TRP A 177 -5.88 -23.20 16.69
N ASN A 178 -6.41 -24.42 16.59
CA ASN A 178 -6.56 -25.27 17.76
C ASN A 178 -5.32 -26.16 17.95
N ASN A 179 -4.35 -25.63 18.68
CA ASN A 179 -3.07 -26.30 18.99
C ASN A 179 -3.22 -27.53 19.90
N ILE A 180 -4.42 -27.81 20.43
CA ILE A 180 -4.69 -29.00 21.24
C ILE A 180 -5.07 -30.18 20.34
N LEU A 181 -5.84 -29.91 19.28
CA LEU A 181 -6.33 -30.94 18.35
C LEU A 181 -5.36 -31.18 17.20
N TYR A 182 -4.58 -30.17 16.83
CA TYR A 182 -3.70 -30.18 15.67
C TYR A 182 -2.28 -29.78 16.05
N PRO A 183 -1.27 -30.19 15.26
CA PRO A 183 0.10 -29.71 15.44
C PRO A 183 0.16 -28.18 15.43
N ASP A 184 1.08 -27.62 16.19
CA ASP A 184 1.38 -26.20 16.14
C ASP A 184 1.98 -25.86 14.76
N ARG A 185 1.42 -24.85 14.09
CA ARG A 185 1.78 -24.47 12.72
C ARG A 185 2.07 -22.99 12.69
N SER A 186 3.15 -22.62 12.01
CA SER A 186 3.45 -21.21 11.81
C SER A 186 2.45 -20.58 10.82
N VAL A 187 2.32 -19.25 10.88
CA VAL A 187 1.51 -18.49 9.92
C VAL A 187 1.91 -18.79 8.46
N GLU A 188 3.20 -19.03 8.24
CA GLU A 188 3.80 -19.34 6.95
C GLU A 188 3.33 -20.70 6.45
N ASP A 189 3.27 -21.71 7.32
CA ASP A 189 2.81 -23.05 6.95
C ASP A 189 1.31 -23.04 6.62
N LEU A 190 0.49 -22.28 7.36
CA LEU A 190 -0.94 -22.11 7.06
C LEU A 190 -1.15 -21.45 5.69
N LYS A 191 -0.33 -20.42 5.36
CA LYS A 191 -0.36 -19.74 4.07
C LYS A 191 0.11 -20.66 2.95
N GLU A 192 1.22 -21.36 3.14
CA GLU A 192 1.80 -22.30 2.18
C GLU A 192 0.77 -23.37 1.78
N ARG A 193 0.10 -23.94 2.78
CA ARG A 193 -0.96 -24.93 2.54
C ARG A 193 -2.13 -24.32 1.75
N TYR A 194 -2.62 -23.16 2.17
CA TYR A 194 -3.74 -22.49 1.51
C TYR A 194 -3.44 -22.18 0.04
N TYR A 195 -2.31 -21.52 -0.25
CA TYR A 195 -1.96 -21.12 -1.61
C TYR A 195 -1.61 -22.31 -2.51
N THR A 196 -0.96 -23.36 -1.97
CA THR A 196 -0.72 -24.61 -2.70
C THR A 196 -2.03 -25.24 -3.18
N ILE A 197 -3.04 -25.29 -2.30
CA ILE A 197 -4.37 -25.80 -2.66
C ILE A 197 -5.06 -24.91 -3.68
N CYS A 198 -5.02 -23.59 -3.52
CA CYS A 198 -5.60 -22.67 -4.49
C CYS A 198 -4.97 -22.85 -5.89
N THR A 199 -3.65 -22.99 -5.97
CA THR A 199 -2.93 -23.26 -7.23
C THR A 199 -3.31 -24.61 -7.82
N ALA A 200 -3.37 -25.66 -7.00
CA ALA A 200 -3.74 -27.01 -7.44
C ALA A 200 -5.19 -27.07 -7.97
N LEU A 201 -6.14 -26.42 -7.28
CA LEU A 201 -7.54 -26.34 -7.71
C LEU A 201 -7.71 -25.55 -8.99
N GLU A 202 -7.02 -24.41 -9.11
CA GLU A 202 -7.05 -23.60 -10.33
C GLU A 202 -6.50 -24.39 -11.52
N TYR A 203 -5.40 -25.12 -11.30
CA TYR A 203 -4.83 -25.99 -12.33
C TYR A 203 -5.78 -27.15 -12.71
N ALA A 204 -6.39 -27.82 -11.73
CA ALA A 204 -7.32 -28.92 -11.99
C ALA A 204 -8.56 -28.47 -12.80
N ARG A 205 -9.06 -27.25 -12.53
CA ARG A 205 -10.27 -26.71 -13.17
C ARG A 205 -10.00 -26.07 -14.53
N THR A 206 -8.96 -25.25 -14.61
CA THR A 206 -8.66 -24.44 -15.81
C THR A 206 -7.65 -25.13 -16.73
N LYS A 207 -6.87 -26.10 -16.22
CA LYS A 207 -5.74 -26.76 -16.92
C LYS A 207 -4.69 -25.76 -17.44
N ARG A 208 -4.59 -24.60 -16.79
CA ARG A 208 -3.63 -23.54 -17.10
C ARG A 208 -2.83 -23.24 -15.84
N HIS A 209 -1.53 -23.03 -16.01
CA HIS A 209 -0.72 -22.46 -14.94
C HIS A 209 -1.04 -20.97 -14.85
N THR A 210 -1.42 -20.52 -13.66
CA THR A 210 -1.64 -19.11 -13.36
C THR A 210 -0.72 -18.72 -12.22
N ASP A 211 -0.05 -17.58 -12.34
CA ASP A 211 0.81 -17.03 -11.28
C ASP A 211 0.01 -16.31 -10.17
N LYS A 212 -1.30 -16.57 -10.10
CA LYS A 212 -2.21 -15.82 -9.23
C LYS A 212 -1.96 -16.09 -7.74
N TYR A 213 -1.45 -17.27 -7.41
CA TYR A 213 -1.31 -17.75 -6.03
C TYR A 213 0.14 -18.21 -5.73
N ASN A 214 1.12 -17.35 -6.05
CA ASN A 214 2.52 -17.63 -5.78
C ASN A 214 2.90 -17.13 -4.38
N PHE A 215 3.10 -18.06 -3.44
CA PHE A 215 3.58 -17.76 -2.09
C PHE A 215 4.87 -18.53 -1.80
N ASP A 216 5.97 -17.81 -1.58
CA ASP A 216 7.26 -18.39 -1.18
C ASP A 216 7.39 -18.34 0.35
N ALA A 217 7.05 -19.46 0.99
CA ALA A 217 7.14 -19.59 2.43
C ALA A 217 8.59 -19.53 2.95
N ALA A 218 9.57 -20.03 2.19
CA ALA A 218 10.97 -19.99 2.58
C ALA A 218 11.54 -18.57 2.54
N HIS A 219 11.13 -17.77 1.56
CA HIS A 219 11.44 -16.35 1.53
C HIS A 219 10.82 -15.61 2.72
N GLU A 220 9.53 -15.84 3.01
CA GLU A 220 8.84 -15.15 4.11
C GLU A 220 9.43 -15.49 5.48
N ARG A 221 9.80 -16.76 5.72
CA ARG A 221 10.52 -17.18 6.94
C ARG A 221 11.86 -16.45 7.08
N ARG A 222 12.68 -16.42 6.02
CA ARG A 222 13.97 -15.69 6.03
C ARG A 222 13.80 -14.20 6.27
N ARG A 223 12.79 -13.59 5.64
CA ARG A 223 12.45 -12.17 5.82
C ARG A 223 12.08 -11.86 7.27
N LYS A 224 11.26 -12.70 7.91
CA LYS A 224 10.91 -12.56 9.33
C LYS A 224 12.11 -12.75 10.25
N GLU A 225 12.98 -13.71 9.95
CA GLU A 225 14.20 -13.94 10.71
C GLU A 225 15.14 -12.72 10.67
N GLN A 226 15.35 -12.12 9.50
CA GLN A 226 16.13 -10.90 9.34
C GLN A 226 15.52 -9.72 10.11
N LEU A 227 14.20 -9.55 10.02
CA LEU A 227 13.50 -8.49 10.77
C LEU A 227 13.65 -8.69 12.27
N ASN A 228 13.54 -9.92 12.76
CA ASN A 228 13.71 -10.23 14.17
C ASN A 228 15.14 -9.92 14.64
N LYS A 229 16.16 -10.25 13.85
CA LYS A 229 17.56 -9.88 14.16
C LYS A 229 17.75 -8.38 14.28
N LEU A 230 17.16 -7.60 13.37
CA LEU A 230 17.23 -6.13 13.42
C LEU A 230 16.47 -5.58 14.63
N LEU A 231 15.30 -6.15 14.94
CA LEU A 231 14.47 -5.72 16.05
C LEU A 231 15.09 -6.05 17.42
N SER A 232 15.76 -7.20 17.53
CA SER A 232 16.46 -7.63 18.75
C SER A 232 17.84 -7.01 18.92
N ARG A 233 18.29 -6.18 17.96
CA ARG A 233 19.63 -5.59 17.95
C ARG A 233 19.82 -4.67 19.16
N THR A 234 20.94 -4.86 19.85
CA THR A 234 21.35 -4.04 20.97
C THR A 234 22.31 -2.94 20.54
N LYS A 235 22.39 -1.86 21.31
CA LYS A 235 23.30 -0.75 21.03
C LYS A 235 24.79 -1.16 21.05
N ALA A 236 25.16 -2.16 21.85
CA ALA A 236 26.53 -2.67 21.88
C ALA A 236 26.89 -3.38 20.56
N GLU A 237 25.99 -4.20 20.03
CA GLU A 237 26.15 -4.84 18.73
C GLU A 237 26.21 -3.81 17.59
N GLU A 238 25.47 -2.71 17.69
CA GLU A 238 25.56 -1.60 16.73
C GLU A 238 26.96 -0.96 16.71
N GLU A 239 27.53 -0.69 17.87
CA GLU A 239 28.87 -0.10 18.00
C GLU A 239 29.97 -1.05 17.50
N GLU A 240 29.85 -2.35 17.80
CA GLU A 240 30.77 -3.39 17.31
C GLU A 240 30.69 -3.55 15.78
N GLU A 241 29.50 -3.61 15.20
CA GLU A 241 29.34 -3.70 13.74
C GLU A 241 29.90 -2.48 13.02
N LEU A 242 29.73 -1.28 13.58
CA LEU A 242 30.34 -0.05 13.05
C LEU A 242 31.86 -0.11 13.09
N TYR A 243 32.42 -0.64 14.17
CA TYR A 243 33.86 -0.86 14.31
C TYR A 243 34.37 -1.85 13.25
N LEU A 244 33.71 -3.00 13.09
CA LEU A 244 34.05 -4.02 12.09
C LEU A 244 33.93 -3.50 10.66
N MET A 245 32.88 -2.72 10.35
CA MET A 245 32.70 -2.08 9.05
C MET A 245 33.84 -1.11 8.71
N ASN A 246 34.28 -0.31 9.68
CA ASN A 246 35.41 0.60 9.48
C ASN A 246 36.72 -0.17 9.27
N GLU A 247 36.93 -1.25 10.00
CA GLU A 247 38.12 -2.10 9.86
C GLU A 247 38.14 -2.84 8.51
N LEU A 248 37.00 -3.40 8.08
CA LEU A 248 36.86 -4.00 6.76
C LEU A 248 37.19 -3.01 5.65
N LYS A 249 36.67 -1.77 5.75
CA LYS A 249 36.95 -0.71 4.78
C LYS A 249 38.43 -0.32 4.76
N ARG A 250 39.10 -0.33 5.92
CA ARG A 250 40.55 -0.11 6.00
C ARG A 250 41.31 -1.20 5.24
N ILE A 251 41.01 -2.46 5.51
CA ILE A 251 41.65 -3.62 4.87
C ILE A 251 41.39 -3.64 3.36
N GLU A 252 40.16 -3.32 2.92
CA GLU A 252 39.81 -3.30 1.51
C GLU A 252 40.57 -2.22 0.74
N ASN A 253 40.73 -1.03 1.34
CA ASN A 253 41.56 0.03 0.77
C ASN A 253 43.03 -0.37 0.68
N GLU A 254 43.59 -0.96 1.72
CA GLU A 254 44.98 -1.46 1.71
C GLU A 254 45.17 -2.60 0.69
N ARG A 255 44.17 -3.46 0.48
CA ARG A 255 44.20 -4.48 -0.58
C ARG A 255 44.21 -3.83 -1.96
N LYS A 256 43.33 -2.86 -2.18
CA LYS A 256 43.21 -2.11 -3.44
C LYS A 256 44.47 -1.30 -3.76
N GLU A 257 45.16 -0.78 -2.75
CA GLU A 257 46.45 -0.11 -2.90
C GLU A 257 47.57 -1.07 -3.27
N ARG A 258 47.56 -2.32 -2.76
CA ARG A 258 48.54 -3.36 -3.12
C ARG A 258 48.31 -3.98 -4.50
N GLU A 259 47.07 -3.97 -5.00
CA GLU A 259 46.69 -4.48 -6.32
C GLU A 259 46.90 -3.44 -7.45
N ARG A 260 47.27 -2.20 -7.11
CA ARG A 260 47.65 -1.13 -8.06
C ARG A 260 49.14 -1.09 -8.33
#